data_AF-A0A821GP30-F1
#
_entry.id   AF-A0A821GP30-F1
#
_cell.length_a   1.000
_cell.length_b   1.000
_cell.length_c   1.000
_cell.angle_alpha   90.00
_cell.angle_beta   90.00
_cell.angle_gamma   90.00
#
_symmetry.space_group_name_H-M   'P 1'
#
loop_
_entity.id
_entity.type
_entity.pdbx_description
1 polymer ?
#
loop_
_entity_poly.entity_id
_entity_poly.type
_entity_poly.pdbx_seq_one_letter_code
_entity_poly.pdbx_strand_id
1 'polypeptide(L)'
;LPAISCIKFKDALNVCVGMSTGQILLFDIRSNKPYFIKDHNYNLPIKRIDFHTQNNDYILSIDKKICKIWNQHTVNNSIIETYLF
;
A
#
# COMPACT_ATOMS: atom_id res chain seq x y z
N LEU A 1 18.78 5.41 1.04
CA LEU A 1 18.31 4.91 2.35
C LEU A 1 16.81 4.65 2.28
N PRO A 2 16.30 3.59 2.96
CA PRO A 2 14.88 3.42 3.16
C PRO A 2 14.29 4.67 3.84
N ALA A 3 13.20 5.18 3.30
CA ALA A 3 12.51 6.37 3.81
C ALA A 3 11.02 6.23 3.56
N ILE A 4 10.21 6.92 4.35
CA ILE A 4 8.77 7.02 4.11
C ILE A 4 8.54 7.97 2.93
N SER A 5 7.79 7.52 1.92
CA SER A 5 7.44 8.33 0.75
C SER A 5 6.01 8.84 0.77
N CYS A 6 5.09 8.11 1.41
CA CYS A 6 3.71 8.56 1.64
C CYS A 6 3.06 7.87 2.84
N ILE A 7 2.03 8.50 3.41
CA ILE A 7 1.21 7.94 4.50
C ILE A 7 -0.26 8.15 4.17
N LYS A 8 -1.11 7.17 4.47
CA LYS A 8 -2.57 7.28 4.38
C LYS A 8 -3.23 6.59 5.55
N PHE A 9 -4.07 7.32 6.29
CA PHE A 9 -4.93 6.75 7.33
C PHE A 9 -6.12 6.06 6.69
N LYS A 10 -6.39 4.83 7.10
CA LYS A 10 -7.62 4.11 6.76
C LYS A 10 -8.76 4.55 7.67
N ASP A 11 -8.45 4.62 8.94
CA ASP A 11 -9.33 4.99 10.05
C ASP A 11 -8.47 5.51 11.21
N ALA A 12 -9.05 5.65 12.40
CA ALA A 12 -8.36 6.17 13.58
C ALA A 12 -7.25 5.26 14.12
N LEU A 13 -7.24 3.98 13.77
CA LEU A 13 -6.31 2.98 14.29
C LEU A 13 -5.37 2.42 13.23
N ASN A 14 -5.78 2.40 11.96
CA ASN A 14 -5.05 1.75 10.88
C ASN A 14 -4.41 2.76 9.94
N VAL A 15 -3.12 2.57 9.67
CA VAL A 15 -2.32 3.44 8.81
C VAL A 15 -1.53 2.63 7.78
N CYS A 16 -1.56 3.09 6.54
CA CYS A 16 -0.73 2.59 5.45
C CYS A 16 0.47 3.52 5.25
N VAL A 17 1.67 2.94 5.22
CA VAL A 17 2.94 3.63 5.01
C VAL A 17 3.57 3.12 3.73
N GLY A 18 3.78 4.01 2.76
CA GLY A 18 4.53 3.73 1.54
C GLY A 18 6.01 4.06 1.72
N MET A 19 6.88 3.18 1.24
CA MET A 19 8.33 3.28 1.36
C MET A 19 8.97 3.72 0.04
N SER A 20 10.11 4.41 0.12
CA SER A 20 10.96 4.77 -1.02
C SER A 20 11.52 3.55 -1.78
N THR A 21 11.48 2.38 -1.14
CA THR A 21 11.96 1.09 -1.64
C THR A 21 10.86 0.22 -2.27
N GLY A 22 9.63 0.74 -2.42
CA GLY A 22 8.55 0.04 -3.14
C GLY A 22 7.65 -0.86 -2.30
N GLN A 23 7.84 -0.90 -0.99
CA GLN A 23 6.95 -1.60 -0.07
C GLN A 23 5.85 -0.67 0.46
N ILE A 24 4.68 -1.26 0.71
CA ILE A 24 3.60 -0.68 1.52
C ILE A 24 3.48 -1.51 2.79
N LEU A 25 3.46 -0.84 3.94
CA LEU A 25 3.35 -1.42 5.27
C LEU A 25 2.03 -0.98 5.90
N LEU A 26 1.24 -1.93 6.38
CA LEU A 26 0.00 -1.67 7.10
C LEU A 26 0.24 -1.86 8.59
N PHE A 27 -0.04 -0.81 9.36
CA PHE A 27 0.10 -0.80 10.81
C PHE A 27 -1.23 -0.54 11.48
N ASP A 28 -1.41 -1.18 12.62
CA ASP A 28 -2.28 -0.69 13.67
C ASP A 28 -1.43 0.16 14.62
N ILE A 29 -1.84 1.38 14.96
CA ILE A 29 -1.03 2.32 15.77
C ILE A 29 -0.70 1.78 17.17
N ARG A 30 -1.39 0.75 17.65
CA ARG A 30 -1.15 0.10 18.94
C ARG A 30 -0.01 -0.92 18.87
N SER A 31 0.46 -1.25 17.66
CA SER A 31 1.51 -2.23 17.39
C SER A 31 2.71 -1.57 16.72
N ASN A 32 3.91 -1.96 17.12
CA ASN A 32 5.15 -1.54 16.45
C ASN A 32 5.55 -2.43 15.26
N LYS A 33 4.73 -3.44 14.92
CA LYS A 33 4.94 -4.35 13.80
C LYS A 33 3.83 -4.19 12.77
N PRO A 34 4.16 -4.18 11.46
CA PRO A 34 3.13 -4.18 10.43
C PRO A 34 2.39 -5.52 10.46
N TYR A 35 1.08 -5.47 10.29
CA TYR A 35 0.26 -6.69 10.16
C TYR A 35 0.18 -7.19 8.71
N PHE A 36 0.53 -6.35 7.73
CA PHE A 36 0.57 -6.72 6.32
C PHE A 36 1.64 -5.91 5.57
N ILE A 37 2.28 -6.55 4.59
CA ILE A 37 3.28 -5.95 3.71
C ILE A 37 2.94 -6.26 2.25
N LYS A 38 2.84 -5.24 1.41
CA LYS A 38 2.68 -5.37 -0.05
C LYS A 38 3.93 -4.84 -0.75
N ASP A 39 4.44 -5.56 -1.75
CA ASP A 39 5.54 -5.09 -2.59
C ASP A 39 5.04 -4.76 -4.01
N HIS A 40 5.53 -3.63 -4.54
CA HIS A 40 5.34 -3.23 -5.93
C HIS A 40 6.32 -3.89 -6.90
N ASN A 41 7.41 -4.51 -6.40
CA ASN A 41 8.43 -5.26 -7.11
C ASN A 41 9.30 -4.45 -8.09
N TYR A 42 9.18 -3.12 -8.11
CA TYR A 42 10.02 -2.24 -8.94
C TYR A 42 11.11 -1.51 -8.18
N ASN A 43 11.17 -1.61 -6.85
CA ASN A 43 12.07 -0.82 -6.01
C ASN A 43 11.97 0.69 -6.26
N LEU A 44 10.76 1.18 -6.57
CA LEU A 44 10.47 2.58 -6.82
C LEU A 44 9.63 3.16 -5.68
N PRO A 45 9.77 4.45 -5.34
CA PRO A 45 8.99 5.06 -4.27
C PRO A 45 7.49 4.96 -4.52
N ILE A 46 6.76 4.52 -3.50
CA ILE A 46 5.30 4.58 -3.52
C ILE A 46 4.88 6.05 -3.49
N LYS A 47 4.11 6.45 -4.50
CA LYS A 47 3.69 7.85 -4.68
C LYS A 47 2.39 8.16 -3.95
N ARG A 48 1.45 7.22 -3.91
CA ARG A 48 0.14 7.41 -3.28
C ARG A 48 -0.48 6.08 -2.90
N ILE A 49 -1.26 6.13 -1.82
CA ILE A 49 -2.11 5.06 -1.33
C ILE A 49 -3.52 5.64 -1.13
N ASP A 50 -4.55 4.91 -1.53
CA ASP A 50 -5.94 5.25 -1.25
C ASP A 50 -6.77 4.00 -0.94
N PHE A 51 -7.93 4.20 -0.33
CA PHE A 51 -8.87 3.13 0.01
C PHE A 51 -10.11 3.24 -0.87
N HIS A 52 -10.65 2.11 -1.31
CA HIS A 52 -11.87 2.10 -2.10
C HIS A 52 -13.08 2.49 -1.25
N THR A 53 -13.83 3.51 -1.69
CA THR A 53 -14.84 4.20 -0.88
C THR A 53 -16.05 3.35 -0.48
N GLN A 54 -16.43 2.36 -1.29
CA GLN A 54 -17.57 1.47 -0.97
C GLN A 54 -17.14 0.18 -0.26
N ASN A 55 -15.86 -0.17 -0.34
CA ASN A 55 -15.33 -1.39 0.24
C ASN A 55 -13.88 -1.15 0.68
N ASN A 56 -13.71 -0.84 1.96
CA ASN A 56 -12.43 -0.49 2.56
C ASN A 56 -11.45 -1.67 2.64
N ASP A 57 -11.81 -2.87 2.17
CA ASP A 57 -10.88 -3.99 2.07
C ASP A 57 -9.94 -3.85 0.88
N TYR A 58 -10.31 -3.03 -0.10
CA TYR A 58 -9.48 -2.75 -1.27
C TYR A 58 -8.63 -1.51 -1.10
N ILE A 59 -7.34 -1.68 -1.39
CA ILE A 59 -6.31 -0.67 -1.32
C ILE A 59 -5.78 -0.44 -2.74
N LEU A 60 -5.68 0.83 -3.09
CA LEU A 60 -5.06 1.30 -4.33
C LEU A 60 -3.69 1.85 -3.98
N SER A 61 -2.66 1.41 -4.70
CA SER A 61 -1.29 1.90 -4.51
C SER A 61 -0.61 2.11 -5.85
N ILE A 62 0.21 3.17 -5.95
CA ILE A 62 0.85 3.57 -7.21
C ILE A 62 2.31 3.96 -7.00
N ASP A 63 3.17 3.55 -7.93
CA ASP A 63 4.52 4.08 -8.10
C ASP A 63 4.70 4.68 -9.52
N LYS A 64 5.92 4.88 -9.99
CA LYS A 64 6.16 5.44 -11.33
C LYS A 64 5.77 4.49 -12.48
N LYS A 65 5.76 3.17 -12.27
CA LYS A 65 5.56 2.14 -13.29
C LYS A 65 4.23 1.40 -13.19
N ILE A 66 3.67 1.26 -12.00
CA ILE A 66 2.49 0.41 -11.78
C ILE A 66 1.46 1.05 -10.86
N CYS A 67 0.20 0.79 -11.17
CA CYS A 67 -0.93 0.94 -10.27
C CYS A 67 -1.45 -0.45 -9.89
N LYS A 68 -1.63 -0.71 -8.58
CA LYS A 68 -2.16 -1.97 -8.04
C LYS A 68 -3.43 -1.73 -7.26
N ILE A 69 -4.41 -2.62 -7.46
CA ILE A 69 -5.58 -2.75 -6.60
C ILE A 69 -5.53 -4.13 -5.95
N TRP A 70 -5.58 -4.18 -4.62
CA TRP A 70 -5.41 -5.41 -3.87
C TRP A 70 -6.25 -5.44 -2.59
N ASN A 71 -6.59 -6.63 -2.13
CA ASN A 71 -7.35 -6.84 -0.90
C ASN A 71 -6.41 -7.03 0.30
N GLN A 72 -6.66 -6.33 1.41
CA GLN A 72 -5.82 -6.40 2.61
C GLN A 72 -5.97 -7.71 3.43
N HIS A 73 -6.99 -8.52 3.15
CA HIS A 73 -7.27 -9.77 3.87
C HIS A 73 -6.82 -11.02 3.11
N THR A 74 -6.50 -10.89 1.82
CA THR A 74 -6.16 -12.03 0.95
C THR A 74 -4.71 -11.92 0.49
N VAL A 75 -3.91 -12.93 0.82
CA VAL A 75 -2.47 -12.99 0.47
C VAL A 75 -2.26 -13.00 -1.05
N ASN A 76 -3.16 -13.63 -1.80
CA ASN A 76 -3.04 -13.85 -3.25
C ASN A 76 -4.22 -13.27 -4.04
N ASN A 77 -4.37 -11.94 -4.13
CA ASN A 77 -5.18 -11.33 -5.18
C ASN A 77 -4.78 -9.85 -5.40
N SER A 78 -3.81 -9.61 -6.28
CA SER A 78 -3.84 -8.38 -7.06
C SER A 78 -5.03 -8.51 -8.02
N ILE A 79 -6.08 -7.72 -7.85
CA ILE A 79 -7.25 -7.81 -8.74
C ILE A 79 -6.90 -7.23 -10.11
N ILE A 80 -6.10 -6.15 -10.12
CA ILE A 80 -5.68 -5.46 -11.34
C ILE A 80 -4.27 -4.88 -11.12
N GLU A 81 -3.37 -5.15 -12.06
CA GLU A 81 -2.06 -4.52 -12.19
C GLU A 81 -2.00 -3.84 -13.57
N THR A 82 -1.94 -2.51 -13.60
CA THR A 82 -1.84 -1.74 -14.85
C THR A 82 -0.51 -1.01 -14.90
N TYR A 83 0.20 -1.20 -16.01
CA TYR A 83 1.44 -0.50 -16.31
C TYR A 83 1.15 0.92 -16.76
N LEU A 84 1.83 1.89 -16.15
CA LEU A 84 1.80 3.28 -16.56
C LEU A 84 2.86 3.46 -17.66
N PHE A 85 2.43 3.98 -18.81
CA PHE A 85 3.30 4.25 -19.98
C PHE A 85 4.26 5.42 -19.71
#